data_AF-A0A2P5K9K9-F1
#
_entry.id   AF-A0A2P5K9K9-F1
#
_cell.length_a   1.000
_cell.length_b   1.000
_cell.length_c   1.000
_cell.angle_alpha   90.00
_cell.angle_beta   90.00
_cell.angle_gamma   90.00
#
_symmetry.space_group_name_H-M   'P 1'
#
loop_
_entity.id
_entity.type
_entity.pdbx_description
1 polymer ?
#
loop_
_entity_poly.entity_id
_entity_poly.type
_entity_poly.pdbx_seq_one_letter_code
_entity_poly.pdbx_strand_id
1 'polypeptide(L)'
;MQNDSSHSDAHRPHVTPMTPPGPDAAPRSRATVRFMLSHPLHVLSFGFGSGLSPVMPGTVGTLFGWMSFIALNPYLSVVQWWMLIAVGFVAGCGFTGFTARRMGVKDPGAAVWDEIVAIWLVLLFVTPANFTGQLGAFLTFRFFDMVKPPPIRYFDKQLSGGFGIMFDDIVAAFFTLLVIALVRSL
;
A
#
# COMPACT_ATOMS: atom_id res chain seq x y z
N MET A 1 64.78 60.16 -14.61
CA MET A 1 64.29 59.41 -13.44
C MET A 1 63.00 58.73 -13.85
N GLN A 2 63.06 57.42 -14.10
CA GLN A 2 61.89 56.54 -14.28
C GLN A 2 60.95 56.69 -13.07
N ASN A 3 59.64 56.64 -13.29
CA ASN A 3 58.72 56.23 -12.25
C ASN A 3 57.68 55.28 -12.85
N ASP A 4 57.87 54.00 -12.51
CA ASP A 4 56.93 52.90 -12.65
C ASP A 4 55.66 53.19 -11.84
N SER A 5 54.50 52.95 -12.43
CA SER A 5 53.26 52.79 -11.67
C SER A 5 52.47 51.62 -12.23
N SER A 6 52.97 50.42 -11.96
CA SER A 6 52.26 49.16 -12.05
C SER A 6 51.31 49.03 -10.85
N HIS A 7 50.04 49.42 -11.02
CA HIS A 7 49.01 49.10 -10.04
C HIS A 7 48.48 47.68 -10.30
N SER A 8 48.83 46.81 -9.36
CA SER A 8 48.41 45.42 -9.21
C SER A 8 46.89 45.30 -9.02
N ASP A 9 46.25 44.53 -9.89
CA ASP A 9 44.90 43.99 -9.71
C ASP A 9 44.88 43.04 -8.51
N ALA A 10 44.18 43.45 -7.45
CA ALA A 10 43.92 42.61 -6.29
C ALA A 10 42.84 41.57 -6.63
N HIS A 11 43.27 40.34 -6.89
CA HIS A 11 42.42 39.17 -7.04
C HIS A 11 41.68 38.87 -5.73
N ARG A 12 40.42 39.29 -5.60
CA ARG A 12 39.54 38.85 -4.52
C ARG A 12 39.11 37.40 -4.78
N PRO A 13 39.27 36.46 -3.84
CA PRO A 13 38.74 35.11 -4.01
C PRO A 13 37.21 35.17 -4.06
N HIS A 14 36.65 34.66 -5.15
CA HIS A 14 35.23 34.46 -5.34
C HIS A 14 34.77 33.38 -4.35
N VAL A 15 34.17 33.79 -3.22
CA VAL A 15 33.49 32.84 -2.33
C VAL A 15 32.18 32.46 -3.00
N THR A 16 32.16 31.32 -3.69
CA THR A 16 30.93 30.72 -4.21
C THR A 16 29.99 30.46 -3.02
N PRO A 17 28.74 30.98 -3.03
CA PRO A 17 27.77 30.63 -2.01
C PRO A 17 27.57 29.12 -2.03
N MET A 18 27.87 28.44 -0.93
CA MET A 18 27.45 27.05 -0.76
C MET A 18 25.93 27.04 -0.66
N THR A 19 25.26 26.72 -1.77
CA THR A 19 23.85 26.38 -1.76
C THR A 19 23.66 25.27 -0.73
N PRO A 20 22.78 25.42 0.27
CA PRO A 20 22.46 24.30 1.15
C PRO A 20 21.99 23.14 0.26
N PRO A 21 22.40 21.89 0.54
CA PRO A 21 21.90 20.76 -0.22
C PRO A 21 20.38 20.86 -0.26
N GLY A 22 19.81 20.77 -1.46
CA GLY A 22 18.36 20.67 -1.64
C GLY A 22 17.84 19.48 -0.83
N PRO A 23 16.51 19.31 -0.71
CA PRO A 23 15.96 18.13 -0.04
C PRO A 23 16.34 16.89 -0.85
N ASP A 24 17.54 16.38 -0.59
CA ASP A 24 18.05 15.07 -0.95
C ASP A 24 17.16 14.09 -0.19
N ALA A 25 16.02 13.83 -0.81
CA ALA A 25 15.15 12.73 -0.52
C ALA A 25 16.04 11.48 -0.51
N ALA A 26 16.20 10.91 0.68
CA ALA A 26 16.82 9.61 0.87
C ALA A 26 16.32 8.66 -0.24
N PRO A 27 17.20 7.83 -0.84
CA PRO A 27 16.82 6.99 -1.96
C PRO A 27 15.61 6.15 -1.56
N ARG A 28 14.47 6.42 -2.22
CA ARG A 28 13.21 5.68 -2.03
C ARG A 28 13.54 4.20 -2.24
N SER A 29 13.56 3.43 -1.15
CA SER A 29 13.97 2.03 -1.19
C SER A 29 13.05 1.30 -2.17
N ARG A 30 13.58 0.81 -3.30
CA ARG A 30 12.78 0.01 -4.23
C ARG A 30 12.34 -1.26 -3.49
N ALA A 31 11.05 -1.61 -3.59
CA ALA A 31 10.57 -2.91 -3.15
C ALA A 31 11.32 -3.98 -3.94
N THR A 32 12.15 -4.77 -3.24
CA THR A 32 12.98 -5.83 -3.83
C THR A 32 12.83 -7.10 -3.03
N VAL A 33 13.10 -8.26 -3.65
CA VAL A 33 13.15 -9.55 -2.95
C VAL A 33 14.11 -9.49 -1.76
N ARG A 34 15.28 -8.86 -1.93
CA ARG A 34 16.26 -8.69 -0.85
C ARG A 34 15.70 -7.89 0.33
N PHE A 35 14.97 -6.80 0.06
CA PHE A 35 14.32 -6.01 1.10
C PHE A 35 13.19 -6.78 1.78
N MET A 36 12.41 -7.55 1.02
CA MET A 36 11.35 -8.41 1.56
C MET A 36 11.91 -9.46 2.53
N LEU A 37 13.00 -10.13 2.16
CA LEU A 37 13.61 -11.17 2.98
C LEU A 37 14.42 -10.64 4.17
N SER A 38 14.63 -9.32 4.26
CA SER A 38 15.39 -8.71 5.36
C SER A 38 14.66 -8.74 6.70
N HIS A 39 13.33 -8.89 6.70
CA HIS A 39 12.53 -8.94 7.92
C HIS A 39 11.22 -9.69 7.69
N PRO A 40 10.76 -10.59 8.58
CA PRO A 40 9.51 -11.35 8.39
C PRO A 40 8.29 -10.47 8.16
N LEU A 41 8.23 -9.32 8.83
CA LEU A 41 7.16 -8.32 8.61
C LEU A 41 7.07 -7.83 7.17
N HIS A 42 8.18 -7.75 6.43
CA HIS A 42 8.15 -7.31 5.03
C HIS A 42 7.58 -8.40 4.12
N VAL A 43 7.86 -9.67 4.43
CA VAL A 43 7.25 -10.82 3.71
C VAL A 43 5.74 -10.77 3.83
N LEU A 44 5.23 -10.51 5.04
CA LEU A 44 3.79 -10.39 5.28
C LEU A 44 3.21 -9.15 4.62
N SER A 45 3.83 -7.97 4.80
CA SER A 45 3.40 -6.74 4.14
C SER A 45 3.32 -6.90 2.62
N PHE A 46 4.27 -7.59 1.99
CA PHE A 46 4.29 -7.79 0.54
C PHE A 46 3.44 -8.98 0.07
N GLY A 47 2.58 -9.54 0.93
CA GLY A 47 1.67 -10.62 0.56
C GLY A 47 2.40 -11.87 0.07
N PHE A 48 3.50 -12.24 0.74
CA PHE A 48 4.38 -13.35 0.36
C PHE A 48 5.03 -13.19 -1.03
N GLY A 49 5.20 -11.94 -1.47
CA GLY A 49 5.87 -11.58 -2.73
C GLY A 49 4.93 -11.21 -3.86
N SER A 50 3.60 -11.32 -3.69
CA SER A 50 2.62 -10.83 -4.67
C SER A 50 2.78 -9.32 -4.92
N GLY A 51 3.07 -8.56 -3.85
CA GLY A 51 3.35 -7.12 -3.92
C GLY A 51 4.68 -6.75 -4.58
N LEU A 52 5.53 -7.73 -4.93
CA LEU A 52 6.74 -7.49 -5.73
C LEU A 52 6.47 -7.53 -7.25
N SER A 53 5.23 -7.77 -7.68
CA SER A 53 4.88 -7.78 -9.10
C SER A 53 5.31 -6.47 -9.79
N PRO A 54 5.98 -6.53 -10.95
CA PRO A 54 6.34 -5.32 -11.70
C PRO A 54 5.11 -4.64 -12.33
N VAL A 55 3.97 -5.34 -12.42
CA VAL A 55 2.74 -4.86 -13.05
C VAL A 55 1.61 -4.91 -12.02
N MET A 56 1.09 -3.73 -11.64
CA MET A 56 0.00 -3.54 -10.68
C MET A 56 0.12 -4.47 -9.46
N PRO A 57 1.11 -4.23 -8.57
CA PRO A 57 1.29 -5.01 -7.33
C PRO A 57 -0.02 -5.31 -6.60
N GLY A 58 -0.88 -4.30 -6.50
CA GLY A 58 -2.17 -4.44 -5.85
C GLY A 58 -3.10 -5.46 -6.52
N THR A 59 -3.23 -5.42 -7.84
CA THR A 59 -4.04 -6.45 -8.55
C THR A 59 -3.52 -7.87 -8.28
N VAL A 60 -2.20 -8.07 -8.21
CA VAL A 60 -1.60 -9.37 -7.90
C VAL A 60 -1.79 -9.75 -6.42
N GLY A 61 -1.67 -8.79 -5.51
CA GLY A 61 -1.95 -8.96 -4.08
C GLY A 61 -3.40 -9.34 -3.82
N THR A 62 -4.34 -8.58 -4.37
CA THR A 62 -5.77 -8.88 -4.32
C THR A 62 -6.08 -10.26 -4.95
N LEU A 63 -5.46 -10.62 -6.07
CA LEU A 63 -5.65 -11.94 -6.70
C LEU A 63 -5.15 -13.07 -5.79
N PHE A 64 -3.99 -12.88 -5.14
CA PHE A 64 -3.50 -13.80 -4.12
C PHE A 64 -4.48 -13.91 -2.95
N GLY A 65 -5.06 -12.80 -2.48
CA GLY A 65 -6.12 -12.79 -1.47
C GLY A 65 -7.34 -13.61 -1.89
N TRP A 66 -7.80 -13.46 -3.13
CA TRP A 66 -8.91 -14.26 -3.66
C TRP A 66 -8.56 -15.77 -3.72
N MET A 67 -7.40 -16.13 -4.27
CA MET A 67 -6.98 -17.53 -4.36
C MET A 67 -6.78 -18.18 -2.99
N SER A 68 -6.19 -17.45 -2.04
CA SER A 68 -6.04 -17.93 -0.67
C SER A 68 -7.38 -18.09 0.04
N PHE A 69 -8.36 -17.22 -0.21
CA PHE A 69 -9.73 -17.40 0.29
C PHE A 69 -10.32 -18.72 -0.19
N ILE A 70 -10.30 -18.97 -1.52
CA ILE A 70 -10.84 -20.22 -2.09
C ILE A 70 -10.13 -21.44 -1.48
N ALA A 71 -8.80 -21.39 -1.33
CA ALA A 71 -8.02 -22.49 -0.79
C ALA A 71 -8.30 -22.75 0.70
N LEU A 72 -8.52 -21.71 1.49
CA LEU A 72 -8.73 -21.82 2.95
C LEU A 72 -10.19 -22.06 3.34
N ASN A 73 -11.15 -21.60 2.53
CA ASN A 73 -12.58 -21.65 2.86
C ASN A 73 -13.12 -23.06 3.19
N PRO A 74 -12.67 -24.16 2.56
CA PRO A 74 -13.07 -25.51 2.96
C PRO A 74 -12.64 -25.93 4.38
N TYR A 75 -11.63 -25.25 4.94
CA TYR A 75 -11.00 -25.61 6.22
C TYR A 75 -11.36 -24.67 7.37
N LEU A 76 -11.97 -23.52 7.07
CA LEU A 76 -12.28 -22.49 8.05
C LEU A 76 -13.80 -22.31 8.19
N SER A 77 -14.26 -22.32 9.43
CA SER A 77 -15.61 -21.85 9.78
C SER A 77 -15.71 -20.32 9.60
N VAL A 78 -16.95 -19.82 9.53
CA VAL A 78 -17.24 -18.37 9.47
C VAL A 78 -16.61 -17.62 10.65
N VAL A 79 -16.64 -18.20 11.87
CA VAL A 79 -16.03 -17.59 13.05
C VAL A 79 -14.50 -17.51 12.91
N GLN A 80 -13.87 -18.56 12.37
CA GLN A 80 -12.43 -18.55 12.12
C GLN A 80 -12.02 -17.53 11.05
N TRP A 81 -12.86 -17.32 10.02
CA TRP A 81 -12.65 -16.24 9.05
C TRP A 81 -12.70 -14.86 9.71
N TRP A 82 -13.69 -14.59 10.56
CA TRP A 82 -13.76 -13.33 11.31
C TRP A 82 -12.53 -13.11 12.20
N MET A 83 -12.07 -14.16 12.89
CA MET A 83 -10.85 -14.09 13.69
C MET A 83 -9.63 -13.81 12.80
N LEU A 84 -9.50 -14.49 11.66
CA LEU A 84 -8.39 -14.31 10.74
C LEU A 84 -8.35 -12.89 10.15
N ILE A 85 -9.51 -12.35 9.74
CA ILE A 85 -9.63 -10.98 9.24
C ILE A 85 -9.30 -9.97 10.34
N ALA A 86 -9.84 -10.15 11.56
CA ALA A 86 -9.58 -9.24 12.67
C ALA A 86 -8.10 -9.23 13.08
N VAL A 87 -7.49 -10.41 13.23
CA VAL A 87 -6.05 -10.54 13.50
C VAL A 87 -5.24 -9.98 12.34
N GLY A 88 -5.62 -10.27 11.10
CA GLY A 88 -4.97 -9.75 9.90
C GLY A 88 -5.01 -8.23 9.83
N PHE A 89 -6.14 -7.60 10.18
CA PHE A 89 -6.27 -6.15 10.25
C PHE A 89 -5.33 -5.54 11.31
N VAL A 90 -5.39 -6.04 12.54
CA VAL A 90 -4.57 -5.53 13.66
C VAL A 90 -3.08 -5.73 13.39
N ALA A 91 -2.69 -6.92 12.94
CA ALA A 91 -1.31 -7.23 12.57
C ALA A 91 -0.84 -6.37 11.39
N GLY A 92 -1.70 -6.21 10.38
CA GLY A 92 -1.48 -5.38 9.20
C GLY A 92 -1.14 -3.93 9.57
N CYS A 93 -1.89 -3.33 10.50
CA CYS A 93 -1.61 -1.97 11.00
C CYS A 93 -0.17 -1.83 11.53
N GLY A 94 0.37 -2.88 12.15
CA GLY A 94 1.75 -2.94 12.61
C GLY A 94 2.75 -3.08 11.45
N PHE A 95 2.53 -4.07 10.59
CA PHE A 95 3.53 -4.49 9.59
C PHE A 95 3.60 -3.53 8.41
N THR A 96 2.46 -3.09 7.86
CA THR A 96 2.44 -2.11 6.77
C THR A 96 2.99 -0.77 7.25
N GLY A 97 2.66 -0.36 8.47
CA GLY A 97 3.23 0.84 9.11
C GLY A 97 4.74 0.73 9.34
N PHE A 98 5.24 -0.44 9.75
CA PHE A 98 6.68 -0.70 9.86
C PHE A 98 7.38 -0.61 8.50
N THR A 99 6.82 -1.28 7.48
CA THR A 99 7.34 -1.26 6.11
C THR A 99 7.34 0.15 5.53
N ALA A 100 6.25 0.91 5.68
CA ALA A 100 6.13 2.31 5.27
C ALA A 100 7.25 3.19 5.86
N ARG A 101 7.46 3.10 7.18
CA ARG A 101 8.55 3.81 7.86
C ARG A 101 9.94 3.40 7.36
N ARG A 102 10.17 2.11 7.12
CA ARG A 102 11.45 1.59 6.62
C ARG A 102 11.73 1.96 5.16
N MET A 103 10.69 2.13 4.34
CA MET A 103 10.81 2.55 2.94
C MET A 103 10.84 4.08 2.78
N GLY A 104 10.46 4.84 3.82
CA GLY A 104 10.36 6.30 3.76
C GLY A 104 9.19 6.78 2.88
N VAL A 105 8.14 5.96 2.74
CA VAL A 105 6.97 6.23 1.89
C VAL A 105 5.72 6.05 2.74
N LYS A 106 4.74 6.97 2.64
CA LYS A 106 3.50 6.95 3.44
C LYS A 106 2.71 5.66 3.21
N ASP A 107 2.61 5.25 1.95
CA ASP A 107 1.87 4.08 1.48
C ASP A 107 2.71 3.38 0.37
N PRO A 108 3.51 2.35 0.73
CA PRO A 108 4.29 1.63 -0.25
C PRO A 108 3.37 0.76 -1.09
N GLY A 109 3.20 1.03 -2.37
CA GLY A 109 2.33 0.22 -3.24
C GLY A 109 2.73 -1.25 -3.42
N ALA A 110 3.86 -1.70 -2.84
CA ALA A 110 4.23 -3.11 -2.73
C ALA A 110 3.72 -3.78 -1.44
N ALA A 111 3.27 -3.01 -0.46
CA ALA A 111 2.54 -3.52 0.69
C ALA A 111 1.10 -3.75 0.26
N VAL A 112 0.67 -5.01 0.20
CA VAL A 112 -0.63 -5.43 -0.37
C VAL A 112 -1.43 -6.27 0.64
N TRP A 113 -1.05 -6.21 1.91
CA TRP A 113 -1.67 -6.98 2.98
C TRP A 113 -3.07 -6.46 3.34
N ASP A 114 -3.24 -5.14 3.33
CA ASP A 114 -4.51 -4.42 3.35
C ASP A 114 -5.49 -4.98 2.31
N GLU A 115 -5.05 -5.11 1.06
CA GLU A 115 -5.91 -5.59 -0.02
C GLU A 115 -6.30 -7.06 0.14
N ILE A 116 -5.37 -7.89 0.64
CA ILE A 116 -5.62 -9.30 0.93
C ILE A 116 -6.69 -9.45 2.02
N VAL A 117 -6.56 -8.70 3.12
CA VAL A 117 -7.53 -8.74 4.22
C VAL A 117 -8.89 -8.20 3.77
N ALA A 118 -8.90 -7.13 2.98
CA ALA A 118 -10.13 -6.53 2.49
C ALA A 118 -10.88 -7.45 1.49
N ILE A 119 -10.19 -8.11 0.56
CA ILE A 119 -10.84 -9.04 -0.36
C ILE A 119 -11.37 -10.29 0.36
N TRP A 120 -10.70 -10.76 1.42
CA TRP A 120 -11.25 -11.82 2.28
C TRP A 120 -12.57 -11.41 2.93
N LEU A 121 -12.64 -10.18 3.44
CA LEU A 121 -13.87 -9.62 4.00
C LEU A 121 -14.98 -9.58 2.94
N VAL A 122 -14.69 -9.07 1.74
CA VAL A 122 -15.67 -9.02 0.65
C VAL A 122 -16.18 -10.44 0.31
N LEU A 123 -15.27 -11.39 0.10
CA LEU A 123 -15.63 -12.75 -0.29
C LEU A 123 -16.39 -13.51 0.80
N LEU A 124 -16.11 -13.23 2.09
CA LEU A 124 -16.85 -13.82 3.21
C LEU A 124 -18.35 -13.49 3.15
N PHE A 125 -18.71 -12.26 2.78
CA PHE A 125 -20.12 -11.83 2.64
C PHE A 125 -20.74 -12.23 1.30
N VAL A 126 -19.94 -12.32 0.25
CA VAL A 126 -20.43 -12.64 -1.09
C VAL A 126 -20.70 -14.14 -1.25
N THR A 127 -19.98 -14.99 -0.53
CA THR A 127 -20.09 -16.46 -0.56
C THR A 127 -21.38 -16.95 0.12
N PRO A 128 -22.09 -17.96 -0.44
CA PRO A 128 -21.77 -18.70 -1.66
C PRO A 128 -22.02 -17.90 -2.94
N ALA A 129 -21.03 -17.88 -3.83
CA ALA A 129 -21.13 -17.25 -5.15
C ALA A 129 -20.39 -18.10 -6.19
N ASN A 130 -20.93 -18.13 -7.42
CA ASN A 130 -20.25 -18.73 -8.57
C ASN A 130 -19.04 -17.87 -8.99
N PHE A 131 -18.26 -18.36 -9.95
CA PHE A 131 -17.08 -17.67 -10.46
C PHE A 131 -17.39 -16.23 -10.90
N THR A 132 -18.50 -16.00 -11.62
CA THR A 132 -18.91 -14.68 -12.09
C THR A 132 -19.19 -13.72 -10.92
N GLY A 133 -19.86 -14.19 -9.86
CA GLY A 133 -20.12 -13.39 -8.67
C GLY A 133 -18.84 -13.01 -7.91
N GLN A 134 -17.91 -13.95 -7.78
CA GLN A 134 -16.60 -13.69 -7.16
C GLN A 134 -15.75 -12.73 -8.01
N LEU A 135 -15.73 -12.92 -9.33
CA LEU A 135 -15.05 -12.03 -10.27
C LEU A 135 -15.65 -10.62 -10.24
N GLY A 136 -16.98 -10.51 -10.19
CA GLY A 136 -17.67 -9.24 -10.03
C GLY A 136 -17.24 -8.54 -8.74
N ALA A 137 -17.22 -9.25 -7.62
CA ALA A 137 -16.76 -8.72 -6.34
C ALA A 137 -15.29 -8.26 -6.37
N PHE A 138 -14.41 -9.04 -6.99
CA PHE A 138 -13.00 -8.68 -7.20
C PHE A 138 -12.86 -7.38 -8.03
N LEU A 139 -13.57 -7.29 -9.15
CA LEU A 139 -13.49 -6.12 -10.04
C LEU A 139 -14.08 -4.86 -9.38
N THR A 140 -15.22 -5.00 -8.69
CA THR A 140 -15.83 -3.89 -7.95
C THR A 140 -14.94 -3.41 -6.81
N PHE A 141 -14.33 -4.34 -6.05
CA PHE A 141 -13.35 -3.99 -5.02
C PHE A 141 -12.16 -3.22 -5.59
N ARG A 142 -11.52 -3.75 -6.63
CA ARG A 142 -10.40 -3.07 -7.29
C ARG A 142 -10.79 -1.71 -7.84
N PHE A 143 -12.00 -1.54 -8.35
CA PHE A 143 -12.49 -0.24 -8.78
C PHE A 143 -12.53 0.76 -7.62
N PHE A 144 -13.11 0.40 -6.47
CA PHE A 144 -13.20 1.30 -5.33
C PHE A 144 -11.83 1.58 -4.68
N ASP A 145 -10.98 0.56 -4.58
CA ASP A 145 -9.62 0.70 -4.07
C ASP A 145 -8.75 1.63 -4.95
N MET A 146 -8.81 1.48 -6.28
CA MET A 146 -8.04 2.36 -7.18
C MET A 146 -8.58 3.79 -7.27
N VAL A 147 -9.91 3.95 -7.29
CA VAL A 147 -10.54 5.26 -7.47
C VAL A 147 -10.56 6.08 -6.18
N LYS A 148 -10.69 5.40 -5.02
CA LYS A 148 -10.87 6.02 -3.69
C LYS A 148 -11.89 7.18 -3.72
N PRO A 149 -13.17 6.96 -4.12
CA PRO A 149 -14.16 8.04 -4.12
C PRO A 149 -14.38 8.60 -2.70
N PRO A 150 -14.81 9.87 -2.54
CA PRO A 150 -15.26 10.37 -1.24
C PRO A 150 -16.31 9.41 -0.63
N PRO A 151 -16.23 9.06 0.66
CA PRO A 151 -15.39 9.60 1.72
C PRO A 151 -14.02 8.90 1.91
N ILE A 152 -13.64 7.87 1.12
CA ILE A 152 -12.36 7.15 1.28
C ILE A 152 -11.19 8.15 1.25
N ARG A 153 -11.16 9.01 0.23
CA ARG A 153 -10.12 10.04 0.08
C ARG A 153 -10.05 11.05 1.22
N TYR A 154 -11.13 11.23 2.00
CA TYR A 154 -11.12 12.12 3.17
C TYR A 154 -10.40 11.43 4.34
N PHE A 155 -10.69 10.15 4.58
CA PHE A 155 -10.04 9.38 5.65
C PHE A 155 -8.56 9.11 5.37
N ASP A 156 -8.17 8.79 4.12
CA ASP A 156 -6.76 8.65 3.72
C ASP A 156 -5.92 9.89 4.09
N LYS A 157 -6.50 11.09 3.94
CA LYS A 157 -5.81 12.34 4.27
C LYS A 157 -5.63 12.58 5.76
N GLN A 158 -6.52 12.03 6.60
CA GLN A 158 -6.51 12.28 8.05
C GLN A 158 -5.83 11.17 8.83
N LEU A 159 -5.96 9.93 8.36
CA LEU A 159 -5.36 8.76 8.97
C LEU A 159 -3.95 8.56 8.40
N SER A 160 -3.02 8.16 9.26
CA SER A 160 -1.62 7.98 8.88
C SER A 160 -1.04 6.70 9.46
N GLY A 161 0.07 6.25 8.88
CA GLY A 161 0.69 4.99 9.24
C GLY A 161 -0.13 3.78 8.80
N GLY A 162 0.20 2.62 9.35
CA GLY A 162 -0.40 1.36 8.92
C GLY A 162 -1.91 1.25 9.18
N PHE A 163 -2.45 1.97 10.17
CA PHE A 163 -3.90 2.01 10.37
C PHE A 163 -4.62 2.69 9.21
N GLY A 164 -4.09 3.82 8.71
CA GLY A 164 -4.67 4.49 7.54
C GLY A 164 -4.65 3.60 6.29
N ILE A 165 -3.51 2.93 6.05
CA ILE A 165 -3.33 1.96 4.95
C ILE A 165 -4.41 0.86 5.04
N MET A 166 -4.52 0.18 6.18
CA MET A 166 -5.50 -0.91 6.34
C MET A 166 -6.95 -0.41 6.28
N PHE A 167 -7.23 0.79 6.81
CA PHE A 167 -8.59 1.31 6.90
C PHE A 167 -9.16 1.72 5.54
N ASP A 168 -8.34 2.31 4.66
CA ASP A 168 -8.74 2.71 3.32
C ASP A 168 -9.39 1.55 2.54
N ASP A 169 -8.76 0.38 2.57
CA ASP A 169 -9.21 -0.82 1.86
C ASP A 169 -10.45 -1.44 2.48
N ILE A 170 -10.61 -1.34 3.81
CA ILE A 170 -11.84 -1.75 4.49
C ILE A 170 -13.01 -0.86 4.07
N VAL A 171 -12.79 0.44 3.88
CA VAL A 171 -13.82 1.34 3.34
C VAL A 171 -14.14 0.97 1.88
N ALA A 172 -13.14 0.67 1.05
CA ALA A 172 -13.36 0.19 -0.31
C ALA A 172 -14.14 -1.15 -0.35
N ALA A 173 -13.85 -2.07 0.57
CA ALA A 173 -14.61 -3.31 0.76
C ALA A 173 -16.06 -3.04 1.16
N PHE A 174 -16.30 -2.08 2.05
CA PHE A 174 -17.65 -1.67 2.43
C PHE A 174 -18.45 -1.15 1.22
N PHE A 175 -17.88 -0.27 0.39
CA PHE A 175 -18.53 0.21 -0.83
C PHE A 175 -18.83 -0.93 -1.82
N THR A 176 -17.90 -1.87 -1.94
CA THR A 176 -18.08 -3.06 -2.76
C THR A 176 -19.29 -3.88 -2.31
N LEU A 177 -19.37 -4.17 -1.01
CA LEU A 177 -20.47 -4.92 -0.43
C LEU A 177 -21.80 -4.19 -0.56
N LEU A 178 -21.80 -2.86 -0.41
CA LEU A 178 -22.99 -2.04 -0.62
C LEU A 178 -23.50 -2.15 -2.06
N VAL A 179 -22.63 -2.02 -3.06
CA VAL A 179 -23.01 -2.17 -4.48
C VAL A 179 -23.56 -3.57 -4.76
N ILE A 180 -22.89 -4.61 -4.28
CA ILE A 180 -23.34 -6.00 -4.48
C ILE A 180 -24.69 -6.24 -3.80
N ALA A 181 -24.90 -5.71 -2.59
CA ALA A 181 -26.16 -5.81 -1.87
C ALA A 181 -27.31 -5.12 -2.64
N LEU A 182 -27.06 -3.92 -3.16
CA LEU A 182 -28.04 -3.20 -3.99
C LEU A 182 -28.40 -4.00 -5.24
N VAL A 183 -27.41 -4.51 -5.97
CA VAL A 183 -27.64 -5.31 -7.19
C VAL A 183 -28.43 -6.59 -6.87
N ARG A 184 -28.17 -7.24 -5.73
CA ARG A 184 -28.91 -8.44 -5.29
C ARG A 184 -30.33 -8.16 -4.81
N SER A 185 -30.65 -6.90 -4.50
CA SER A 185 -31.97 -6.47 -4.00
C SER A 185 -32.93 -6.00 -5.09
N LEU A 186 -32.45 -5.84 -6.32
CA LEU A 186 -33.22 -5.49 -7.52
C LEU A 186 -33.65 -6.76 -8.26
#